data_AF-A0A353D0B7-F1
#
_entry.id   AF-A0A353D0B7-F1
#
_cell.length_a   1.000
_cell.length_b   1.000
_cell.length_c   1.000
_cell.angle_alpha   90.00
_cell.angle_beta   90.00
_cell.angle_gamma   90.00
#
_symmetry.space_group_name_H-M   'P 1'
#
loop_
_entity.id
_entity.type
_entity.pdbx_description
1 polymer ?
#
loop_
_entity_poly.entity_id
_entity_poly.type
_entity_poly.pdbx_seq_one_letter_code
_entity_poly.pdbx_strand_id
1 'polypeptide(L)' 'MPFWQRFLITLAAMLIVSFIIGFMWRSIFGFGLPDYASGMVGGLTAIPVWEFMKRVKPK' A
#
# COMPACT_ATOMS: atom_id res chain seq x y z
N MET A 1 9.83 16.57 -6.24
CA MET A 1 9.44 15.28 -6.86
C MET A 1 8.40 15.52 -7.94
N PRO A 2 8.63 15.03 -9.16
CA PRO A 2 7.63 15.00 -10.22
C PRO A 2 6.39 14.24 -9.75
N PHE A 3 5.19 14.69 -10.16
CA PHE A 3 3.92 14.06 -9.81
C PHE A 3 3.91 12.54 -10.10
N TRP A 4 4.49 12.14 -11.24
CA TRP A 4 4.61 10.76 -11.68
C TRP A 4 5.44 9.87 -10.75
N GLN A 5 6.54 10.39 -10.21
CA GLN A 5 7.39 9.63 -9.29
C GLN A 5 6.65 9.36 -7.97
N ARG A 6 5.87 10.34 -7.50
CA ARG A 6 5.04 10.20 -6.30
C ARG A 6 3.91 9.19 -6.49
N PHE A 7 3.30 9.18 -7.67
CA PHE A 7 2.30 8.19 -8.02
C PHE A 7 2.90 6.77 -8.05
N LEU A 8 4.06 6.58 -8.71
CA LEU A 8 4.77 5.30 -8.75
C LEU A 8 5.15 4.78 -7.36
N ILE A 9 5.66 5.65 -6.47
CA ILE A 9 6.02 5.26 -5.10
C ILE A 9 4.78 4.82 -4.32
N THR A 10 3.67 5.55 -4.45
CA THR A 10 2.42 5.21 -3.77
C THR A 10 1.89 3.86 -4.27
N LEU A 11 1.92 3.65 -5.59
CA LEU A 11 1.45 2.41 -6.22
C LEU A 11 2.33 1.20 -5.83
N ALA A 12 3.65 1.38 -5.78
CA ALA A 12 4.58 0.37 -5.27
C ALA A 12 4.32 0.05 -3.79
N ALA A 13 4.09 1.08 -2.96
CA ALA A 13 3.80 0.88 -1.54
C ALA A 13 2.48 0.12 -1.32
N MET A 14 1.43 0.44 -2.09
CA MET A 14 0.14 -0.27 -2.04
C MET A 14 0.33 -1.75 -2.40
N LEU A 15 1.07 -2.06 -3.46
CA LEU A 15 1.38 -3.43 -3.87
C LEU A 15 2.15 -4.20 -2.78
N ILE A 16 3.20 -3.59 -2.23
CA ILE A 16 4.03 -4.21 -1.19
C ILE A 16 3.18 -4.52 0.04
N VAL A 17 2.36 -3.57 0.50
CA VAL A 17 1.56 -3.76 1.71
C VAL A 17 0.48 -4.81 1.47
N SER A 18 -0.29 -4.71 0.38
CA SER A 18 -1.32 -5.70 0.05
C SER A 18 -0.73 -7.10 -0.08
N PHE A 19 0.48 -7.22 -0.64
CA PHE A 19 1.19 -8.50 -0.72
C PHE A 19 1.59 -9.05 0.65
N ILE A 20 2.19 -8.22 1.52
CA ILE A 20 2.59 -8.63 2.87
C ILE A 20 1.36 -9.05 3.68
N ILE A 21 0.28 -8.28 3.65
CA ILE A 21 -0.94 -8.60 4.39
C ILE A 21 -1.60 -9.86 3.83
N GLY A 22 -1.67 -10.01 2.51
CA GLY A 22 -2.17 -11.23 1.87
C GLY A 22 -1.35 -12.47 2.25
N PHE A 23 -0.03 -12.35 2.30
CA PHE A 23 0.87 -13.43 2.71
C PHE A 23 0.67 -13.79 4.19
N MET A 24 0.65 -12.81 5.09
CA MET A 24 0.40 -13.02 6.51
C MET A 24 -0.97 -13.66 6.75
N TRP A 25 -2.01 -13.19 6.05
CA TRP A 25 -3.35 -13.73 6.17
C TRP A 25 -3.43 -15.19 5.74
N ARG A 26 -2.82 -15.52 4.60
CA ARG A 26 -2.77 -16.90 4.13
C ARG A 26 -2.00 -17.81 5.09
N SER A 27 -0.96 -17.28 5.73
CA SER A 27 -0.20 -18.01 6.75
C SER A 27 -0.99 -18.26 8.04
N ILE A 28 -1.88 -17.34 8.44
CA ILE A 28 -2.64 -17.44 9.71
C ILE A 28 -3.94 -18.23 9.53
N PHE A 29 -4.67 -17.97 8.44
CA PHE A 29 -6.01 -18.47 8.22
C PHE A 29 -6.08 -19.65 7.24
N GLY A 30 -5.00 -19.92 6.49
CA GLY A 30 -4.95 -21.04 5.54
C GLY A 30 -5.72 -20.82 4.23
N PHE A 31 -6.41 -19.68 4.08
CA PHE A 31 -7.13 -19.30 2.86
C PHE A 31 -6.71 -17.92 2.33
N GLY A 32 -6.97 -17.67 1.04
CA GLY A 32 -6.63 -16.41 0.39
C GLY A 32 -7.44 -15.25 0.94
N LEU A 33 -6.78 -14.12 1.19
CA LEU A 33 -7.46 -12.89 1.60
C LEU A 33 -8.41 -12.45 0.48
N PRO A 34 -9.71 -12.19 0.74
CA PRO A 34 -10.66 -11.82 -0.30
C PRO A 34 -10.23 -10.58 -1.07
N ASP A 35 -10.43 -10.57 -2.40
CA ASP A 35 -9.92 -9.49 -3.27
C ASP A 35 -10.40 -8.09 -2.85
N TYR A 36 -11.63 -7.98 -2.35
CA TYR A 36 -12.17 -6.72 -1.82
C TYR A 36 -11.37 -6.21 -0.60
N ALA A 37 -10.98 -7.10 0.30
CA ALA A 37 -10.21 -6.74 1.50
C ALA A 37 -8.76 -6.42 1.15
N SER A 38 -8.19 -7.09 0.15
CA SER A 38 -6.86 -6.75 -0.40
C SER A 38 -6.84 -5.35 -1.03
N GLY A 39 -7.90 -5.01 -1.77
CA GLY A 39 -8.11 -3.68 -2.34
C GLY A 39 -8.31 -2.60 -1.26
N MET A 40 -9.07 -2.89 -0.20
CA MET A 40 -9.24 -1.99 0.94
C MET A 40 -7.92 -1.71 1.66
N VAL A 41 -7.11 -2.74 1.90
CA VAL A 41 -5.76 -2.60 2.49
C VAL A 41 -4.87 -1.69 1.64
N GLY A 42 -4.86 -1.90 0.33
CA GLY A 42 -4.11 -1.06 -0.61
C GLY A 42 -4.62 0.39 -0.60
N GLY A 43 -5.93 0.60 -0.70
CA GLY A 43 -6.55 1.93 -0.64
C GLY A 43 -6.25 2.67 0.67
N LEU A 44 -6.34 1.97 1.80
CA LEU A 44 -6.00 2.53 3.12
C LEU A 44 -4.52 2.87 3.25
N THR A 45 -3.62 2.20 2.53
CA THR A 45 -2.20 2.53 2.54
C THR A 45 -1.80 3.69 1.65
N ALA A 46 -2.56 4.03 0.61
CA ALA A 46 -2.28 5.23 -0.18
C ALA A 46 -2.31 6.51 0.67
N ILE A 47 -3.26 6.63 1.60
CA ILE A 47 -3.46 7.84 2.41
C ILE A 47 -2.20 8.15 3.27
N PRO A 48 -1.72 7.27 4.15
CA PRO A 48 -0.54 7.53 4.97
C PRO A 48 0.73 7.67 4.13
N VAL A 49 0.89 6.91 3.04
CA VAL A 49 2.04 7.05 2.13
C VAL A 49 2.05 8.43 1.48
N TRP A 50 0.89 8.93 1.07
CA TRP A 50 0.76 10.25 0.47
C TRP A 50 1.07 11.37 1.47
N GLU A 51 0.58 11.26 2.70
CA GLU A 51 0.90 12.19 3.80
C GLU A 51 2.38 12.17 4.17
N PHE A 52 2.96 10.96 4.29
CA PHE A 52 4.38 10.78 4.58
C PHE A 52 5.25 11.42 3.50
N MET A 53 4.91 11.22 2.23
CA MET A 53 5.61 11.86 1.11
C MET A 53 5.51 13.39 1.10
N LYS A 54 4.42 14.00 1.62
CA LYS A 54 4.36 15.46 1.81
C LYS A 54 5.31 15.91 2.91
N ARG A 55 5.39 15.14 4.00
CA ARG A 55 6.25 15.43 5.16
C ARG A 55 7.75 15.27 4.86
N VAL A 56 8.12 14.30 4.04
CA VAL A 56 9.52 13.98 3.70
C VAL A 56 10.08 14.91 2.61
N LYS A 57 9.26 15.79 2.02
CA LYS A 57 9.77 16.78 1.08
C LYS A 57 10.66 17.80 1.83
N PRO A 58 11.96 17.93 1.47
CA PRO A 58 12.72 19.11 1.84
C PRO A 58 12.16 20.32 1.06
N LYS A 59 12.26 21.51 1.66
CA LYS A 59 11.84 22.81 1.08
C LYS A 59 12.27 22.95 -0.38
#